data_AF-A0A380K1Z9-F1
#
_entry.id   AF-A0A380K1Z9-F1
#
_cell.length_a   1.000
_cell.length_b   1.000
_cell.length_c   1.000
_cell.angle_alpha   90.00
_cell.angle_beta   90.00
_cell.angle_gamma   90.00
#
_symmetry.space_group_name_H-M   'P 1'
#
loop_
_entity.id
_entity.type
_entity.pdbx_description
1 polymer ?
#
loop_
_entity_poly.entity_id
_entity_poly.type
_entity_poly.pdbx_seq_one_letter_code
_entity_poly.pdbx_strand_id
1 'polypeptide(L)'
;MKDLGLINKPMFVVPSSLTAQFGQEIMRFFPTRKVFVTTEQDFEKSRRRLFISRIITGDYDGIVIGHSQFQKIKVSQERQVQFLNDKIAEMQDVLDYAEENDDRISYKQAKALERNYEAQLMKVRDSSQSRTDDFIDFESLGVDMLFVDEAHKYKNVRPLTRLGNVAGIGNTTAQQNIDMEMKIRSIQEEHNYTNVVFATGTPVSNSISEMYTMMNYIQPDVLEDFGMDNFDAWVGAFGIIENSLELNPTGDKYVSRKRFSKFTNLPELMAIYRITTDIAMTEDLDLPVPEEEKIAVKSELTDAQKEYLNLLVERSDKIKSRSVDPTEDNMLKITSEARKLALDMRPLTKKNTPCLTITRCCKSLIE
;
A
#
# COMPACT_ATOMS: atom_id res chain seq x y z
N MET A 1 19.32 10.83 -18.09
CA MET A 1 19.06 11.90 -17.10
C MET A 1 20.32 12.36 -16.41
N LYS A 2 21.06 11.50 -15.71
CA LYS A 2 22.31 11.90 -15.02
C LYS A 2 23.38 12.47 -15.96
N ASP A 3 23.62 11.83 -17.11
CA ASP A 3 24.55 12.35 -18.14
C ASP A 3 24.13 13.69 -18.74
N LEU A 4 22.83 13.98 -18.72
CA LEU A 4 22.27 15.24 -19.20
C LEU A 4 22.30 16.33 -18.11
N GLY A 5 22.81 16.03 -16.92
CA GLY A 5 22.84 16.95 -15.78
C GLY A 5 21.46 17.24 -15.17
N LEU A 6 20.44 16.43 -15.48
CA LEU A 6 19.08 16.63 -14.96
C LEU A 6 18.88 16.11 -13.54
N ILE A 7 19.67 15.09 -13.16
CA ILE A 7 19.65 14.47 -11.83
C ILE A 7 21.08 14.13 -11.42
N ASN A 8 21.33 14.06 -10.12
CA ASN A 8 22.64 13.89 -9.53
C ASN A 8 22.75 12.57 -8.76
N LYS A 9 21.74 12.20 -7.97
CA LYS A 9 21.79 11.03 -7.08
C LYS A 9 20.45 10.28 -7.05
N PRO A 10 20.17 9.46 -8.09
CA PRO A 10 18.97 8.66 -8.13
C PRO A 10 19.00 7.49 -7.14
N MET A 11 17.85 7.20 -6.55
CA MET A 11 17.62 6.05 -5.67
C MET A 11 16.53 5.14 -6.24
N PHE A 12 16.85 3.85 -6.36
CA PHE A 12 15.96 2.77 -6.77
C PHE A 12 15.51 2.00 -5.53
N VAL A 13 14.22 2.07 -5.22
CA VAL A 13 13.57 1.33 -4.14
C VAL A 13 12.89 0.11 -4.75
N VAL A 14 13.38 -1.08 -4.40
CA VAL A 14 12.93 -2.35 -5.00
C VAL A 14 12.52 -3.37 -3.93
N PRO A 15 11.84 -4.47 -4.27
CA PRO A 15 11.64 -5.58 -3.34
C PRO A 15 12.96 -6.01 -2.70
N SER A 16 13.01 -6.14 -1.36
CA SER A 16 14.26 -6.44 -0.64
C SER A 16 14.94 -7.74 -1.09
N SER A 17 14.18 -8.70 -1.64
CA SER A 17 14.70 -9.94 -2.22
C SER A 17 15.36 -9.75 -3.60
N LEU A 18 15.13 -8.63 -4.28
CA LEU A 18 15.58 -8.34 -5.63
C LEU A 18 16.72 -7.31 -5.69
N THR A 19 17.15 -6.71 -4.57
CA THR A 19 18.16 -5.63 -4.57
C THR A 19 19.47 -6.06 -5.25
N ALA A 20 19.96 -7.26 -4.94
CA ALA A 20 21.18 -7.80 -5.54
C ALA A 20 21.03 -8.04 -7.04
N GLN A 21 19.92 -8.65 -7.47
CA GLN A 21 19.63 -8.91 -8.88
C GLN A 21 19.50 -7.60 -9.66
N PHE A 22 18.76 -6.62 -9.13
CA PHE A 22 18.57 -5.32 -9.76
C PHE A 22 19.90 -4.59 -9.92
N GLY A 23 20.75 -4.61 -8.88
CA GLY A 23 22.10 -4.04 -8.96
C GLY A 23 22.99 -4.73 -10.00
N GLN A 24 22.92 -6.06 -10.13
CA GLN A 24 23.65 -6.81 -11.15
C GLN A 24 23.20 -6.44 -12.57
N GLU A 25 21.90 -6.27 -12.80
CA GLU A 25 21.38 -5.84 -14.10
C GLU A 25 21.86 -4.42 -14.46
N ILE A 26 21.87 -3.47 -13.51
CA ILE A 26 22.44 -2.14 -13.79
C ILE A 26 23.91 -2.25 -14.19
N MET A 27 24.72 -3.03 -13.47
CA MET A 27 26.15 -3.21 -13.80
C MET A 27 26.34 -3.94 -15.14
N ARG A 28 25.42 -4.83 -15.52
CA ARG A 28 25.44 -5.53 -16.80
C ARG A 28 25.19 -4.59 -17.98
N PHE A 29 24.16 -3.75 -17.89
CA PHE A 29 23.81 -2.81 -18.96
C PHE A 29 24.67 -1.54 -18.95
N PHE A 30 25.16 -1.13 -17.78
CA PHE A 30 25.94 0.10 -17.57
C PHE A 30 27.21 -0.17 -16.74
N PRO A 31 28.20 -0.89 -17.30
CA PRO A 31 29.36 -1.38 -16.56
C PRO A 31 30.30 -0.29 -16.03
N THR A 32 30.23 0.93 -16.59
CA THR A 32 31.05 2.06 -16.16
C THR A 32 30.42 2.86 -15.01
N ARG A 33 29.19 2.53 -14.60
CA ARG A 33 28.44 3.27 -13.57
C ARG A 33 28.75 2.76 -12.17
N LYS A 34 28.91 3.70 -11.24
CA LYS A 34 29.10 3.43 -9.82
C LYS A 34 27.76 3.22 -9.14
N VAL A 35 27.35 1.97 -8.97
CA VAL A 35 26.09 1.63 -8.30
C VAL A 35 26.35 1.19 -6.87
N PHE A 36 25.63 1.78 -5.91
CA PHE A 36 25.67 1.35 -4.52
C PHE A 36 24.47 0.44 -4.20
N VAL A 37 24.72 -0.85 -4.02
CA VAL A 37 23.69 -1.84 -3.71
C VAL A 37 23.68 -2.12 -2.21
N THR A 38 22.54 -1.88 -1.56
CA THR A 38 22.42 -2.08 -0.12
C THR A 38 22.18 -3.53 0.27
N THR A 39 22.67 -3.92 1.45
CA THR A 39 22.44 -5.23 2.06
C THR A 39 21.74 -5.08 3.42
N GLU A 40 21.19 -6.17 3.96
CA GLU A 40 20.56 -6.14 5.30
C GLU A 40 21.55 -5.76 6.41
N GLN A 41 22.82 -6.16 6.27
CA GLN A 41 23.87 -5.88 7.25
C GLN A 41 24.19 -4.39 7.38
N ASP A 42 23.98 -3.61 6.32
CA ASP A 42 24.22 -2.17 6.32
C ASP A 42 23.25 -1.41 7.25
N PHE A 43 22.11 -2.03 7.57
CA PHE A 43 21.06 -1.45 8.41
C PHE A 43 21.06 -1.98 9.85
N GLU A 44 22.08 -2.74 10.23
CA GLU A 44 22.35 -3.03 11.64
C GLU A 44 22.62 -1.71 12.39
N LYS A 45 22.14 -1.61 13.64
CA LYS A 45 22.24 -0.36 14.43
C LYS A 45 23.68 0.18 14.52
N SER A 46 24.66 -0.71 14.60
CA SER A 46 26.09 -0.38 14.68
C SER A 46 26.68 0.13 13.35
N ARG A 47 26.10 -0.23 12.20
CA ARG A 47 26.63 0.05 10.86
C ARG A 47 25.86 1.14 10.11
N ARG A 48 24.64 1.45 10.55
CA ARG A 48 23.75 2.42 9.91
C ARG A 48 24.41 3.79 9.68
N ARG A 49 25.17 4.32 10.65
CA ARG A 49 25.87 5.61 10.50
C ARG A 49 26.89 5.55 9.37
N LEU A 50 27.73 4.52 9.35
CA LEU A 50 28.72 4.31 8.29
C LEU A 50 28.05 4.14 6.92
N PHE A 51 26.96 3.38 6.87
CA PHE A 51 26.17 3.19 5.64
C PHE A 51 25.66 4.52 5.08
N ILE A 52 25.06 5.36 5.92
CA ILE A 52 24.53 6.64 5.46
C ILE A 52 25.66 7.59 5.07
N SER A 53 26.75 7.66 5.85
CA SER A 53 27.90 8.47 5.49
C SER A 53 28.49 8.07 4.13
N ARG A 54 28.49 6.78 3.79
CA ARG A 54 28.92 6.32 2.44
C ARG A 54 28.01 6.84 1.33
N ILE A 55 26.69 6.88 1.54
CA ILE A 55 25.74 7.44 0.57
C ILE A 55 25.96 8.95 0.38
N ILE A 56 26.23 9.67 1.47
CA ILE A 56 26.43 11.12 1.43
C ILE A 56 27.73 11.47 0.71
N THR A 57 28.85 10.84 1.11
CA THR A 57 30.18 11.17 0.57
C THR A 57 30.50 10.48 -0.76
N GLY A 58 29.77 9.42 -1.10
CA GLY A 58 29.95 8.67 -2.33
C GLY A 58 29.32 9.36 -3.53
N ASP A 59 30.10 9.53 -4.59
CA ASP A 59 29.61 9.89 -5.92
C ASP A 59 29.12 8.62 -6.64
N TYR A 60 27.87 8.25 -6.38
CA TYR A 60 27.21 7.11 -7.01
C TYR A 60 26.31 7.55 -8.16
N ASP A 61 26.36 6.82 -9.26
CA ASP A 61 25.44 6.94 -10.39
C ASP A 61 24.03 6.42 -10.09
N GLY A 62 23.90 5.58 -9.06
CA GLY A 62 22.61 5.12 -8.54
C GLY A 62 22.73 4.34 -7.24
N ILE A 63 21.69 4.40 -6.41
CA ILE A 63 21.61 3.69 -5.14
C ILE A 63 20.46 2.70 -5.21
N VAL A 64 20.70 1.42 -4.92
CA VAL A 64 19.67 0.37 -4.92
C VAL A 64 19.37 -0.04 -3.49
N ILE A 65 18.18 0.30 -3.02
CA ILE A 65 17.70 0.03 -1.65
C ILE A 65 16.45 -0.84 -1.66
N GLY A 66 16.36 -1.76 -0.69
CA GLY A 66 15.15 -2.56 -0.53
C GLY A 66 14.05 -1.80 0.22
N HIS A 67 12.78 -2.15 -0.03
CA HIS A 67 11.63 -1.55 0.64
C HIS A 67 11.75 -1.48 2.17
N SER A 68 12.15 -2.57 2.83
CA SER A 68 12.24 -2.63 4.29
C SER A 68 13.36 -1.73 4.84
N GLN A 69 14.46 -1.60 4.10
CA GLN A 69 15.57 -0.72 4.42
C GLN A 69 15.18 0.74 4.24
N PHE A 70 14.53 1.06 3.12
CA PHE A 70 14.05 2.40 2.82
C PHE A 70 13.12 2.93 3.91
N GLN A 71 12.19 2.12 4.40
CA GLN A 71 11.27 2.46 5.50
C GLN A 71 11.96 2.81 6.83
N LYS A 72 13.20 2.35 7.05
CA LYS A 72 13.98 2.66 8.26
C LYS A 72 14.58 4.06 8.22
N ILE A 73 14.81 4.61 7.03
CA ILE A 73 15.28 5.97 6.81
C ILE A 73 14.07 6.89 6.99
N LYS A 74 14.12 7.79 7.97
CA LYS A 74 13.03 8.72 8.27
C LYS A 74 13.35 10.08 7.68
N VAL A 75 12.30 10.82 7.31
CA VAL A 75 12.46 12.25 7.01
C VAL A 75 12.81 13.03 8.28
N SER A 76 13.25 14.27 8.10
CA SER A 76 13.57 15.18 9.20
C SER A 76 12.41 15.32 10.18
N GLN A 77 12.74 15.61 11.44
CA GLN A 77 11.73 15.80 12.47
C GLN A 77 10.82 16.99 12.16
N GLU A 78 11.40 18.07 11.60
CA GLU A 78 10.66 19.25 11.16
C GLU A 78 9.59 18.89 10.15
N ARG A 79 9.93 18.12 9.10
CA ARG A 79 8.98 17.66 8.09
C ARG A 79 7.93 16.71 8.66
N GLN A 80 8.29 15.82 9.60
CA GLN A 80 7.29 14.99 10.29
C GLN A 80 6.28 15.84 11.08
N VAL A 81 6.76 16.88 11.77
CA VAL A 81 5.90 17.81 12.53
C VAL A 81 5.00 18.60 11.58
N GLN A 82 5.55 19.14 10.49
CA GLN A 82 4.80 19.88 9.49
C GLN A 82 3.70 19.02 8.88
N PHE A 83 4.04 17.83 8.37
CA PHE A 83 3.07 16.89 7.79
C PHE A 83 1.92 16.57 8.76
N LEU A 84 2.23 16.32 10.03
CA LEU A 84 1.20 16.02 11.03
C LEU A 84 0.32 17.24 11.33
N ASN A 85 0.87 18.46 11.38
CA ASN A 85 0.09 19.67 11.56
C ASN A 85 -0.83 19.91 10.35
N ASP A 86 -0.34 19.72 9.13
CA ASP A 86 -1.13 19.89 7.90
C ASP A 86 -2.30 18.90 7.90
N LYS A 87 -2.07 17.64 8.27
CA LYS A 87 -3.14 16.64 8.41
C LYS A 87 -4.13 16.93 9.53
N ILE A 88 -3.70 17.57 10.62
CA ILE A 88 -4.60 18.04 11.68
C ILE A 88 -5.45 19.20 11.17
N ALA A 89 -4.86 20.17 10.45
CA ALA A 89 -5.57 21.30 9.88
C ALA A 89 -6.61 20.84 8.84
N GLU A 90 -6.23 19.98 7.89
CA GLU A 90 -7.16 19.38 6.92
C GLU A 90 -8.32 18.63 7.62
N MET A 91 -8.09 18.07 8.82
CA MET A 91 -9.14 17.38 9.59
C MET A 91 -10.14 18.34 10.23
N GLN A 92 -9.72 19.55 10.58
CA GLN A 92 -10.60 20.56 11.17
C GLN A 92 -11.72 20.93 10.20
N ASP A 93 -11.40 21.09 8.91
CA ASP A 93 -12.38 21.34 7.85
C ASP A 93 -13.41 20.19 7.69
N VAL A 94 -13.03 18.96 8.02
CA VAL A 94 -13.93 17.79 8.01
C VAL A 94 -14.81 17.79 9.27
N LEU A 95 -14.25 18.16 10.42
CA LEU A 95 -14.98 18.26 11.68
C LEU A 95 -16.04 19.35 11.64
N ASP A 96 -15.68 20.55 11.18
CA ASP A 96 -16.57 21.70 11.09
C ASP A 96 -17.75 21.38 10.17
N TYR A 97 -17.48 20.80 8.98
CA TYR A 97 -18.53 20.36 8.06
C TYR A 97 -19.46 19.31 8.69
N ALA A 98 -18.90 18.35 9.43
CA ALA A 98 -19.71 17.31 10.09
C ALA A 98 -20.58 17.88 11.22
N GLU A 99 -20.08 18.89 11.94
CA GLU A 99 -20.82 19.59 12.99
C GLU A 99 -21.97 20.43 12.42
N GLU A 100 -21.72 21.19 11.35
CA GLU A 100 -22.74 21.97 10.63
C GLU A 100 -23.89 21.12 10.09
N ASN A 101 -23.61 19.85 9.72
CA ASN A 101 -24.57 18.92 9.14
C ASN A 101 -25.17 17.92 10.16
N ASP A 102 -24.88 18.05 11.47
CA ASP A 102 -25.24 17.08 12.54
C ASP A 102 -24.85 15.62 12.20
N ASP A 103 -23.76 15.42 11.44
CA ASP A 103 -23.22 14.09 11.13
C ASP A 103 -22.30 13.60 12.25
N ARG A 104 -22.94 13.10 13.31
CA ARG A 104 -22.26 12.59 14.51
C ARG A 104 -21.32 11.41 14.24
N ILE A 105 -21.57 10.61 13.19
CA ILE A 105 -20.75 9.43 12.88
C ILE A 105 -19.43 9.90 12.28
N SER A 106 -19.50 10.74 11.25
CA SER A 106 -18.32 11.29 10.58
C SER A 106 -17.51 12.15 11.55
N TYR A 107 -18.16 12.98 12.37
CA TYR A 107 -17.50 13.77 13.41
C TYR A 107 -16.69 12.89 14.38
N LYS A 108 -17.30 11.81 14.91
CA LYS A 108 -16.61 10.91 15.85
C LYS A 108 -15.40 10.23 15.21
N GLN A 109 -15.50 9.87 13.94
CA GLN A 109 -14.40 9.23 13.20
C GLN A 109 -13.26 10.20 12.92
N ALA A 110 -13.58 11.41 12.45
CA ALA A 110 -12.62 12.49 12.23
C ALA A 110 -11.89 12.84 13.54
N LYS A 111 -12.62 13.02 14.65
CA LYS A 111 -12.05 13.33 15.97
C LYS A 111 -11.12 12.21 16.48
N ALA A 112 -11.45 10.95 16.21
CA ALA A 112 -10.59 9.83 16.58
C ALA A 112 -9.27 9.82 15.79
N LEU A 113 -9.33 10.20 14.52
CA LEU A 113 -8.16 10.29 13.65
C LEU A 113 -7.29 11.52 13.98
N GLU A 114 -7.90 12.68 14.23
CA GLU A 114 -7.22 13.89 14.74
C GLU A 114 -6.43 13.57 16.02
N ARG A 115 -7.07 12.95 17.03
CA ARG A 115 -6.40 12.51 18.26
C ARG A 115 -5.24 11.55 18.00
N ASN A 116 -5.33 10.72 16.96
CA ASN A 116 -4.25 9.83 16.58
C ASN A 116 -3.06 10.64 16.03
N TYR A 117 -3.31 11.63 15.17
CA TYR A 117 -2.27 12.54 14.68
C TYR A 117 -1.67 13.39 15.82
N GLU A 118 -2.46 13.92 16.73
CA GLU A 118 -1.98 14.64 17.93
C GLU A 118 -1.07 13.75 18.79
N ALA A 119 -1.46 12.49 19.01
CA ALA A 119 -0.65 11.53 19.76
C ALA A 119 0.65 11.17 19.03
N GLN A 120 0.64 11.09 17.69
CA GLN A 120 1.86 10.93 16.89
C GLN A 120 2.74 12.17 16.99
N LEU A 121 2.17 13.37 16.90
CA LEU A 121 2.87 14.64 17.00
C LEU A 121 3.56 14.79 18.36
N MET A 122 2.86 14.44 19.45
CA MET A 122 3.44 14.43 20.79
C MET A 122 4.61 13.44 20.87
N LYS A 123 4.48 12.22 20.33
CA LYS A 123 5.59 11.26 20.29
C LYS A 123 6.80 11.77 19.52
N VAL A 124 6.58 12.40 18.37
CA VAL A 124 7.66 13.00 17.55
C VAL A 124 8.33 14.10 18.37
N ARG A 125 7.58 14.97 19.05
CA ARG A 125 8.14 16.03 19.91
C ARG A 125 8.86 15.46 21.13
N ASP A 126 8.33 14.46 21.82
CA ASP A 126 8.96 13.85 23.01
C ASP A 126 10.26 13.13 22.66
N SER A 127 10.34 12.55 21.47
CA SER A 127 11.58 11.95 20.96
C SER A 127 12.72 12.96 20.78
N SER A 128 12.43 14.28 20.78
CA SER A 128 13.47 15.33 20.80
C SER A 128 14.22 15.44 22.13
N GLN A 129 13.61 15.00 23.24
CA GLN A 129 14.15 15.21 24.59
C GLN A 129 15.06 14.05 25.05
N SER A 130 15.08 12.93 24.32
CA SER A 130 15.80 11.71 24.67
C SER A 130 16.84 11.34 23.60
N ARG A 131 18.10 11.70 23.86
CA ARG A 131 19.36 11.38 23.13
C ARG A 131 19.71 12.33 21.97
N THR A 132 20.89 12.95 21.86
CA THR A 132 22.28 12.46 21.95
C THR A 132 22.54 11.17 21.17
N ASP A 133 22.25 11.15 19.86
CA ASP A 133 23.11 10.63 18.78
C ASP A 133 22.30 10.35 17.50
N ASP A 134 22.63 11.08 16.44
CA ASP A 134 22.65 10.67 15.02
C ASP A 134 21.44 9.93 14.42
N PHE A 135 20.37 10.66 14.10
CA PHE A 135 19.52 10.27 12.97
C PHE A 135 19.88 11.13 11.77
N ILE A 136 20.61 10.53 10.81
CA ILE A 136 20.70 11.12 9.48
C ILE A 136 19.35 10.85 8.80
N ASP A 137 18.71 11.93 8.38
CA ASP A 137 17.39 11.92 7.73
C ASP A 137 17.49 11.63 6.23
N PHE A 138 16.34 11.51 5.59
CA PHE A 138 16.24 11.20 4.17
C PHE A 138 16.81 12.33 3.30
N GLU A 139 16.50 13.56 3.68
CA GLU A 139 16.93 14.79 3.02
C GLU A 139 18.47 14.91 2.99
N SER A 140 19.13 14.57 4.10
CA SER A 140 20.60 14.55 4.22
C SER A 140 21.28 13.58 3.25
N LEU A 141 20.58 12.59 2.69
CA LEU A 141 21.15 11.68 1.70
C LEU A 141 21.49 12.40 0.38
N GLY A 142 20.82 13.53 0.11
CA GLY A 142 20.93 14.29 -1.14
C GLY A 142 20.41 13.51 -2.35
N VAL A 143 19.36 12.70 -2.14
CA VAL A 143 18.66 11.98 -3.21
C VAL A 143 17.73 12.96 -3.90
N ASP A 144 17.90 13.14 -5.21
CA ASP A 144 17.11 14.08 -6.00
C ASP A 144 16.17 13.41 -6.99
N MET A 145 16.21 12.08 -7.13
CA MET A 145 15.24 11.32 -7.91
C MET A 145 14.96 9.96 -7.29
N LEU A 146 13.67 9.60 -7.24
CA LEU A 146 13.21 8.35 -6.64
C LEU A 146 12.51 7.46 -7.68
N PHE A 147 12.99 6.23 -7.82
CA PHE A 147 12.31 5.17 -8.57
C PHE A 147 11.80 4.14 -7.60
N VAL A 148 10.50 3.87 -7.59
CA VAL A 148 9.87 2.89 -6.69
C VAL A 148 9.26 1.78 -7.51
N ASP A 149 9.82 0.59 -7.40
CA ASP A 149 9.29 -0.63 -8.01
C ASP A 149 8.26 -1.30 -7.08
N GLU A 150 7.30 -2.01 -7.64
CA GLU A 150 6.14 -2.56 -6.93
C GLU A 150 5.38 -1.52 -6.08
N ALA A 151 5.17 -0.33 -6.68
CA ALA A 151 4.54 0.80 -6.02
C ALA A 151 3.11 0.53 -5.52
N HIS A 152 2.43 -0.51 -6.03
CA HIS A 152 1.13 -0.96 -5.53
C HIS A 152 1.12 -1.29 -4.02
N LYS A 153 2.29 -1.45 -3.38
CA LYS A 153 2.40 -1.60 -1.92
C LYS A 153 2.03 -0.33 -1.14
N TYR A 154 2.11 0.83 -1.80
CA TYR A 154 1.93 2.15 -1.17
C TYR A 154 0.56 2.78 -1.37
N LYS A 155 -0.34 2.13 -2.11
CA LYS A 155 -1.66 2.69 -2.49
C LYS A 155 -2.73 2.76 -1.40
N ASN A 156 -2.45 2.27 -0.19
CA ASN A 156 -3.42 2.21 0.91
C ASN A 156 -3.29 3.42 1.85
N VAL A 157 -3.64 4.60 1.33
CA VAL A 157 -3.76 5.82 2.14
C VAL A 157 -5.24 6.10 2.35
N ARG A 158 -5.67 6.28 3.61
CA ARG A 158 -7.02 6.74 3.90
C ARG A 158 -7.13 8.20 3.44
N PRO A 159 -7.98 8.50 2.45
CA PRO A 159 -8.22 9.89 2.09
C PRO A 159 -8.98 10.61 3.21
N LEU A 160 -8.72 11.91 3.36
CA LEU A 160 -9.55 12.78 4.18
C LEU A 160 -10.80 13.13 3.37
N THR A 161 -11.97 12.95 3.99
CA THR A 161 -13.25 13.05 3.28
C THR A 161 -14.39 13.40 4.22
N ARG A 162 -15.30 14.25 3.74
CA ARG A 162 -16.58 14.60 4.36
C ARG A 162 -17.70 13.60 4.05
N LEU A 163 -17.45 12.64 3.15
CA LEU A 163 -18.45 11.67 2.70
C LEU A 163 -18.84 10.63 3.79
N GLY A 164 -18.10 10.61 4.90
CA GLY A 164 -18.30 9.69 6.01
C GLY A 164 -17.93 8.25 5.67
N ASN A 165 -18.60 7.29 6.29
CA ASN A 165 -18.29 5.87 6.09
C ASN A 165 -18.93 5.32 4.82
N VAL A 166 -18.23 5.46 3.69
CA VAL A 166 -18.61 4.90 2.39
C VAL A 166 -17.85 3.60 2.14
N ALA A 167 -18.58 2.52 1.87
CA ALA A 167 -17.99 1.26 1.49
C ALA A 167 -17.23 1.41 0.16
N GLY A 168 -15.98 0.95 0.14
CA GLY A 168 -15.08 1.11 -1.02
C GLY A 168 -14.00 2.19 -0.83
N ILE A 169 -14.06 2.97 0.25
CA ILE A 169 -13.00 3.93 0.64
C ILE A 169 -12.16 3.31 1.77
N GLY A 170 -10.83 3.38 1.66
CA GLY A 170 -9.92 2.82 2.66
C GLY A 170 -10.05 3.51 4.02
N ASN A 171 -10.25 2.74 5.09
CA ASN A 171 -10.47 3.28 6.45
C ASN A 171 -9.20 3.34 7.32
N THR A 172 -8.08 2.86 6.80
CA THR A 172 -6.80 2.76 7.53
C THR A 172 -5.66 3.17 6.62
N THR A 173 -4.75 3.98 7.13
CA THR A 173 -3.47 4.27 6.47
C THR A 173 -2.36 3.40 7.06
N ALA A 174 -1.61 2.71 6.23
CA ALA A 174 -0.41 2.00 6.68
C ALA A 174 0.73 2.99 6.97
N GLN A 175 1.49 2.78 8.05
CA GLN A 175 2.60 3.69 8.41
C GLN A 175 3.64 3.84 7.29
N GLN A 176 3.89 2.78 6.53
CA GLN A 176 4.80 2.81 5.38
C GLN A 176 4.33 3.73 4.24
N ASN A 177 3.02 3.99 4.13
CA ASN A 177 2.48 4.84 3.07
C ASN A 177 2.59 6.31 3.47
N ILE A 178 2.41 6.63 4.76
CA ILE A 178 2.73 7.95 5.33
C ILE A 178 4.23 8.24 5.17
N ASP A 179 5.08 7.25 5.49
CA ASP A 179 6.53 7.35 5.32
C ASP A 179 6.93 7.61 3.85
N MET A 180 6.27 6.95 2.90
CA MET A 180 6.47 7.17 1.48
C MET A 180 5.99 8.57 1.04
N GLU A 181 4.81 9.00 1.51
CA GLU A 181 4.24 10.32 1.19
C GLU A 181 5.16 11.46 1.63
N MET A 182 5.66 11.41 2.87
CA MET A 182 6.57 12.44 3.36
C MET A 182 7.86 12.54 2.52
N LYS A 183 8.41 11.41 2.05
CA LYS A 183 9.64 11.38 1.24
C LYS A 183 9.42 11.80 -0.21
N ILE A 184 8.27 11.45 -0.78
CA ILE A 184 7.88 11.89 -2.11
C ILE A 184 7.70 13.41 -2.10
N ARG A 185 6.97 13.93 -1.11
CA ARG A 185 6.78 15.37 -0.95
C ARG A 185 8.10 16.11 -0.73
N SER A 186 9.05 15.53 0.02
CA SER A 186 10.37 16.17 0.20
C SER A 186 11.15 16.34 -1.11
N ILE A 187 11.06 15.38 -2.03
CA ILE A 187 11.69 15.50 -3.36
C ILE A 187 10.89 16.48 -4.22
N GLN A 188 9.57 16.33 -4.25
CA GLN A 188 8.68 17.10 -5.12
C GLN A 188 8.71 18.60 -4.85
N GLU A 189 8.77 19.02 -3.58
CA GLU A 189 8.83 20.44 -3.21
C GLU A 189 10.10 21.13 -3.70
N GLU A 190 11.21 20.39 -3.87
CA GLU A 190 12.47 20.92 -4.41
C GLU A 190 12.54 20.84 -5.95
N HIS A 191 11.61 20.10 -6.58
CA HIS A 191 11.65 19.74 -7.99
C HIS A 191 10.33 19.98 -8.73
N ASN A 192 9.52 20.97 -8.30
CA ASN A 192 8.25 21.34 -8.95
C ASN A 192 7.32 20.14 -9.19
N TYR A 193 7.12 19.31 -8.16
CA TYR A 193 6.28 18.10 -8.20
C TYR A 193 6.76 16.96 -9.11
N THR A 194 7.99 17.03 -9.62
CA THR A 194 8.60 15.99 -10.46
C THR A 194 9.55 15.05 -9.69
N ASN A 195 10.40 14.30 -10.41
CA ASN A 195 11.47 13.46 -9.88
C ASN A 195 11.06 12.22 -9.06
N VAL A 196 9.82 11.78 -9.16
CA VAL A 196 9.34 10.51 -8.59
C VAL A 196 8.74 9.65 -9.71
N VAL A 197 9.19 8.40 -9.80
CA VAL A 197 8.71 7.43 -10.78
C VAL A 197 8.25 6.16 -10.07
N PHE A 198 6.99 5.80 -10.27
CA PHE A 198 6.43 4.54 -9.78
C PHE A 198 6.38 3.51 -10.92
N ALA A 199 6.84 2.30 -10.63
CA ALA A 199 6.67 1.13 -11.48
C ALA A 199 5.79 0.11 -10.76
N THR A 200 4.75 -0.37 -11.44
CA THR A 200 3.85 -1.39 -10.91
C THR A 200 3.07 -2.06 -12.03
N GLY A 201 2.92 -3.38 -11.96
CA GLY A 201 2.04 -4.11 -12.88
C GLY A 201 0.55 -3.95 -12.57
N THR A 202 0.19 -3.48 -11.37
CA THR A 202 -1.20 -3.34 -10.93
C THR A 202 -1.42 -2.01 -10.20
N PRO A 203 -1.52 -0.89 -10.93
CA PRO A 203 -1.62 0.44 -10.30
C PRO A 203 -2.89 0.58 -9.44
N VAL A 204 -3.97 -0.10 -9.82
CA VAL A 204 -5.25 -0.12 -9.10
C VAL A 204 -5.72 -1.57 -9.03
N SER A 205 -6.20 -2.03 -7.86
CA SER A 205 -6.74 -3.39 -7.73
C SER A 205 -8.18 -3.42 -7.25
N ASN A 206 -8.54 -2.66 -6.20
CA ASN A 206 -9.78 -2.96 -5.47
C ASN A 206 -10.58 -1.74 -4.98
N SER A 207 -10.00 -0.54 -5.01
CA SER A 207 -10.66 0.64 -4.46
C SER A 207 -10.30 1.89 -5.25
N ILE A 208 -11.30 2.75 -5.40
CA ILE A 208 -11.19 4.03 -6.08
C ILE A 208 -10.20 4.97 -5.38
N SER A 209 -10.11 4.88 -4.05
CA SER A 209 -9.12 5.67 -3.31
C SER A 209 -7.69 5.27 -3.67
N GLU A 210 -7.44 4.06 -4.20
CA GLU A 210 -6.11 3.67 -4.66
C GLU A 210 -5.69 4.50 -5.89
N MET A 211 -6.59 4.75 -6.84
CA MET A 211 -6.28 5.55 -8.04
C MET A 211 -5.98 7.00 -7.66
N TYR A 212 -6.84 7.61 -6.84
CA TYR A 212 -6.58 8.93 -6.29
C TYR A 212 -5.26 8.99 -5.52
N THR A 213 -4.98 7.99 -4.67
CA THR A 213 -3.71 7.92 -3.92
C THR A 213 -2.50 7.91 -4.86
N MET A 214 -2.54 7.12 -5.93
CA MET A 214 -1.45 7.05 -6.92
C MET A 214 -1.30 8.37 -7.68
N MET A 215 -2.41 9.00 -8.08
CA MET A 215 -2.40 10.32 -8.70
C MET A 215 -1.83 11.38 -7.74
N ASN A 216 -2.23 11.36 -6.48
CA ASN A 216 -1.75 12.28 -5.46
C ASN A 216 -0.24 12.10 -5.20
N TYR A 217 0.29 10.88 -5.29
CA TYR A 217 1.74 10.68 -5.23
C TYR A 217 2.48 11.31 -6.40
N ILE A 218 2.02 11.08 -7.63
CA ILE A 218 2.82 11.35 -8.83
C ILE A 218 2.51 12.72 -9.47
N GLN A 219 1.26 13.17 -9.40
CA GLN A 219 0.78 14.38 -10.07
C GLN A 219 -0.12 15.25 -9.18
N PRO A 220 0.32 15.63 -7.96
CA PRO A 220 -0.47 16.49 -7.08
C PRO A 220 -0.76 17.87 -7.69
N ASP A 221 0.18 18.40 -8.48
CA ASP A 221 0.06 19.63 -9.27
C ASP A 221 -1.06 19.55 -10.30
N VAL A 222 -1.13 18.43 -11.04
CA VAL A 222 -2.22 18.19 -12.00
C VAL A 222 -3.56 18.09 -11.27
N LEU A 223 -3.62 17.47 -10.10
CA LEU A 223 -4.86 17.43 -9.32
C LEU A 223 -5.30 18.84 -8.90
N GLU A 224 -4.36 19.69 -8.47
CA GLU A 224 -4.62 21.08 -8.08
C GLU A 224 -5.11 21.93 -9.27
N ASP A 225 -4.48 21.83 -10.44
CA ASP A 225 -4.86 22.56 -11.65
C ASP A 225 -6.32 22.29 -12.09
N PHE A 226 -6.81 21.08 -11.86
CA PHE A 226 -8.19 20.70 -12.14
C PHE A 226 -9.15 20.92 -10.96
N GLY A 227 -8.68 21.47 -9.83
CA GLY A 227 -9.48 21.71 -8.62
C GLY A 227 -9.90 20.41 -7.91
N MET A 228 -9.08 19.36 -8.02
CA MET A 228 -9.29 18.02 -7.49
C MET A 228 -8.15 17.57 -6.56
N ASP A 229 -7.50 18.54 -5.92
CA ASP A 229 -6.45 18.39 -4.90
C ASP A 229 -6.94 17.71 -3.60
N ASN A 230 -8.25 17.71 -3.38
CA ASN A 230 -8.91 16.99 -2.31
C ASN A 230 -9.75 15.82 -2.86
N PHE A 231 -9.84 14.76 -2.06
CA PHE A 231 -10.48 13.52 -2.48
C PHE A 231 -11.98 13.68 -2.73
N ASP A 232 -12.68 14.56 -2.02
CA ASP A 232 -14.11 14.78 -2.20
C ASP A 232 -14.43 15.42 -3.55
N ALA A 233 -13.62 16.40 -3.97
CA ALA A 233 -13.73 17.01 -5.30
C ALA A 233 -13.46 15.97 -6.40
N TRP A 234 -12.41 15.16 -6.24
CA TRP A 234 -12.09 14.10 -7.19
C TRP A 234 -13.21 13.03 -7.28
N VAL A 235 -13.78 12.62 -6.15
CA VAL A 235 -14.93 11.70 -6.12
C VAL A 235 -16.18 12.35 -6.70
N GLY A 236 -16.40 13.65 -6.51
CA GLY A 236 -17.49 14.38 -7.13
C GLY A 236 -17.40 14.41 -8.66
N ALA A 237 -16.19 14.44 -9.22
CA ALA A 237 -15.94 14.46 -10.66
C ALA A 237 -16.05 13.07 -11.32
N PHE A 238 -15.54 12.03 -10.64
CA PHE A 238 -15.37 10.70 -11.25
C PHE A 238 -16.14 9.58 -10.55
N GLY A 239 -16.81 9.87 -9.45
CA GLY A 239 -17.43 8.88 -8.58
C GLY A 239 -18.94 8.92 -8.51
N ILE A 240 -19.57 7.74 -8.50
CA ILE A 240 -20.99 7.58 -8.21
C ILE A 240 -21.13 6.83 -6.88
N ILE A 241 -21.76 7.49 -5.90
CA ILE A 241 -22.07 6.90 -4.59
C ILE A 241 -23.57 6.58 -4.54
N GLU A 242 -23.90 5.32 -4.29
CA GLU A 242 -25.27 4.83 -4.18
C GLU A 242 -25.49 4.17 -2.82
N ASN A 243 -26.75 4.18 -2.37
CA ASN A 243 -27.14 3.44 -1.18
C ASN A 243 -27.43 1.99 -1.59
N SER A 244 -26.63 1.05 -1.07
CA SER A 244 -26.85 -0.38 -1.23
C SER A 244 -27.43 -0.96 0.05
N LEU A 245 -28.49 -1.77 -0.08
CA LEU A 245 -29.00 -2.56 1.03
C LEU A 245 -28.10 -3.78 1.21
N GLU A 246 -27.29 -3.76 2.27
CA GLU A 246 -26.40 -4.86 2.61
C GLU A 246 -26.93 -5.61 3.83
N LEU A 247 -26.85 -6.94 3.81
CA LEU A 247 -27.04 -7.72 5.02
C LEU A 247 -25.94 -7.35 6.02
N ASN A 248 -26.33 -7.03 7.24
CA ASN A 248 -25.39 -6.83 8.32
C ASN A 248 -24.54 -8.11 8.53
N PRO A 249 -23.36 -8.01 9.19
CA PRO A 249 -22.49 -9.18 9.39
C PRO A 249 -23.14 -10.36 10.13
N THR A 250 -24.27 -10.14 10.83
CA THR A 250 -25.04 -11.20 11.50
C THR A 250 -26.10 -11.84 10.59
N GLY A 251 -26.48 -11.21 9.47
CA GLY A 251 -27.41 -11.75 8.48
C GLY A 251 -28.90 -11.51 8.79
N ASP A 252 -29.19 -10.81 9.88
CA ASP A 252 -30.56 -10.70 10.40
C ASP A 252 -31.25 -9.39 9.96
N LYS A 253 -30.49 -8.41 9.49
CA LYS A 253 -31.01 -7.07 9.14
C LYS A 253 -30.34 -6.52 7.89
N TYR A 254 -31.15 -5.99 6.99
CA TYR A 254 -30.67 -5.13 5.91
C TYR A 254 -30.32 -3.76 6.48
N VAL A 255 -29.08 -3.33 6.24
CA VAL A 255 -28.58 -2.01 6.60
C VAL A 255 -28.28 -1.29 5.30
N SER A 256 -28.92 -0.14 5.09
CA SER A 256 -28.57 0.75 3.99
C SER A 256 -27.17 1.31 4.24
N ARG A 257 -26.24 1.07 3.32
CA ARG A 257 -24.88 1.59 3.36
C ARG A 257 -24.58 2.35 2.08
N LYS A 258 -23.99 3.54 2.23
CA LYS A 258 -23.38 4.25 1.10
C LYS A 258 -22.22 3.41 0.57
N ARG A 259 -22.22 3.15 -0.73
CA ARG A 259 -21.18 2.41 -1.43
C ARG A 259 -20.83 3.17 -2.69
N PHE A 260 -19.54 3.26 -2.96
CA PHE A 260 -19.12 3.68 -4.29
C PHE A 260 -19.49 2.58 -5.29
N SER A 261 -20.35 2.88 -6.26
CA SER A 261 -20.85 1.88 -7.19
C SER A 261 -20.02 1.81 -8.47
N LYS A 262 -19.74 2.95 -9.12
CA LYS A 262 -19.12 3.01 -10.45
C LYS A 262 -18.37 4.32 -10.66
N PHE A 263 -17.42 4.28 -11.59
CA PHE A 263 -16.82 5.48 -12.14
C PHE A 263 -17.77 6.15 -13.14
N THR A 264 -17.73 7.48 -13.17
CA THR A 264 -18.25 8.32 -14.25
C THR A 264 -17.10 9.06 -14.93
N ASN A 265 -17.30 9.53 -16.17
CA ASN A 265 -16.29 10.29 -16.92
C ASN A 265 -14.94 9.56 -17.03
N LEU A 266 -15.00 8.24 -17.26
CA LEU A 266 -13.81 7.38 -17.39
C LEU A 266 -12.83 7.87 -18.47
N PRO A 267 -13.28 8.31 -19.67
CA PRO A 267 -12.36 8.85 -20.67
C PRO A 267 -11.54 10.04 -20.16
N GLU A 268 -12.19 10.97 -19.46
CA GLU A 268 -11.56 12.17 -18.88
C GLU A 268 -10.61 11.80 -17.74
N LEU A 269 -11.04 10.91 -16.84
CA LEU A 269 -10.19 10.39 -15.78
C LEU A 269 -8.93 9.73 -16.36
N MET A 270 -9.09 8.90 -17.39
CA MET A 270 -7.96 8.24 -18.05
C MET A 270 -7.07 9.21 -18.81
N ALA A 271 -7.63 10.28 -19.38
CA ALA A 271 -6.84 11.34 -20.02
C ALA A 271 -5.96 12.05 -19.00
N ILE A 272 -6.51 12.43 -17.84
CA ILE A 272 -5.76 13.05 -16.74
C ILE A 272 -4.72 12.08 -16.16
N TYR A 273 -5.10 10.81 -15.97
CA TYR A 273 -4.19 9.79 -15.45
C TYR A 273 -2.98 9.55 -16.36
N ARG A 274 -3.19 9.61 -17.68
CA ARG A 274 -2.14 9.42 -18.70
C ARG A 274 -1.21 10.62 -18.89
N ILE A 275 -1.46 11.76 -18.24
CA ILE A 275 -0.52 12.90 -18.27
C ILE A 275 0.84 12.50 -17.70
N THR A 276 0.84 11.70 -16.63
CA THR A 276 2.07 11.25 -15.95
C THR A 276 2.25 9.73 -15.93
N THR A 277 1.31 8.99 -16.53
CA THR A 277 1.35 7.51 -16.54
C THR A 277 1.46 6.97 -17.94
N ASP A 278 2.47 6.12 -18.16
CA ASP A 278 2.56 5.24 -19.33
C ASP A 278 2.03 3.84 -18.97
N ILE A 279 1.20 3.26 -19.85
CA ILE A 279 0.53 1.98 -19.63
C ILE A 279 0.66 1.15 -20.89
N ALA A 280 1.35 0.02 -20.78
CA ALA A 280 1.45 -1.00 -21.82
C ALA A 280 0.70 -2.25 -21.38
N MET A 281 -0.31 -2.64 -22.15
CA MET A 281 -1.04 -3.90 -21.98
C MET A 281 -0.41 -5.01 -22.82
N THR A 282 -0.72 -6.27 -22.52
CA THR A 282 -0.25 -7.42 -23.32
C THR A 282 -0.62 -7.28 -24.80
N GLU A 283 -1.78 -6.70 -25.09
CA GLU A 283 -2.25 -6.46 -26.46
C GLU A 283 -1.43 -5.40 -27.21
N ASP A 284 -0.77 -4.49 -26.49
CA ASP A 284 0.11 -3.46 -27.05
C ASP A 284 1.51 -4.02 -27.36
N LEU A 285 1.84 -5.19 -26.78
CA LEU A 285 3.13 -5.84 -26.86
C LEU A 285 3.06 -6.97 -27.89
N ASP A 286 3.67 -6.78 -29.06
CA ASP A 286 3.82 -7.81 -30.10
C ASP A 286 4.86 -8.88 -29.69
N LEU A 287 4.59 -9.55 -28.58
CA LEU A 287 5.45 -10.58 -27.99
C LEU A 287 4.99 -11.96 -28.43
N PRO A 288 5.92 -12.89 -28.73
CA PRO A 288 5.58 -14.27 -29.04
C PRO A 288 5.16 -15.01 -27.76
N VAL A 289 3.90 -14.84 -27.35
CA VAL A 289 3.30 -15.53 -26.21
C VAL A 289 2.69 -16.85 -26.70
N PRO A 290 3.01 -18.01 -26.08
CA PRO A 290 2.38 -19.28 -26.45
C PRO A 290 0.90 -19.30 -26.07
N GLU A 291 0.10 -20.06 -26.81
CA GLU A 291 -1.30 -20.31 -26.45
C GLU A 291 -1.38 -21.09 -25.13
N GLU A 292 -2.23 -20.64 -24.21
CA GLU A 292 -2.49 -21.30 -22.94
C GLU A 292 -3.84 -22.03 -22.97
N GLU A 293 -3.84 -23.30 -22.53
CA GLU A 293 -5.09 -24.03 -22.25
C GLU A 293 -5.29 -24.12 -20.74
N LYS A 294 -6.36 -23.50 -20.23
CA LYS A 294 -6.71 -23.51 -18.79
C LYS A 294 -7.76 -24.58 -18.50
N ILE A 295 -7.32 -25.72 -17.99
CA ILE A 295 -8.21 -26.84 -17.61
C ILE A 295 -8.59 -26.74 -16.13
N ALA A 296 -9.85 -26.41 -15.85
CA ALA A 296 -10.37 -26.33 -14.49
C ALA A 296 -10.78 -27.73 -13.97
N VAL A 297 -9.98 -28.31 -13.07
CA VAL A 297 -10.26 -29.61 -12.44
C VAL A 297 -10.92 -29.41 -11.07
N LYS A 298 -12.20 -29.81 -10.95
CA LYS A 298 -12.91 -29.77 -9.66
C LYS A 298 -12.47 -30.95 -8.78
N SER A 299 -12.01 -30.67 -7.57
CA SER A 299 -11.73 -31.70 -6.56
C SER A 299 -12.86 -31.78 -5.54
N GLU A 300 -13.46 -32.96 -5.41
CA GLU A 300 -14.40 -33.26 -4.34
C GLU A 300 -13.69 -33.38 -2.99
N LEU A 301 -14.33 -32.90 -1.92
CA LEU A 301 -13.81 -32.99 -0.56
C LEU A 301 -13.86 -34.44 -0.07
N THR A 302 -12.79 -34.87 0.61
CA THR A 302 -12.77 -36.15 1.34
C THR A 302 -13.68 -36.08 2.56
N ASP A 303 -14.09 -37.24 3.09
CA ASP A 303 -14.97 -37.26 4.28
C ASP A 303 -14.30 -36.63 5.50
N ALA A 304 -12.98 -36.83 5.66
CA ALA A 304 -12.20 -36.15 6.70
C ALA A 304 -12.19 -34.63 6.51
N GLN A 305 -12.14 -34.14 5.27
CA GLN A 305 -12.22 -32.70 5.00
C GLN A 305 -13.62 -32.14 5.29
N LYS A 306 -14.68 -32.89 4.96
CA LYS A 306 -16.08 -32.50 5.26
C LYS A 306 -16.30 -32.40 6.77
N GLU A 307 -15.79 -33.36 7.55
CA GLU A 307 -15.90 -33.34 9.00
C GLU A 307 -15.19 -32.12 9.60
N TYR A 308 -13.96 -31.83 9.15
CA TYR A 308 -13.24 -30.64 9.61
C TYR A 308 -13.90 -29.34 9.17
N LEU A 309 -14.49 -29.30 7.96
CA LEU A 309 -15.26 -28.15 7.50
C LEU A 309 -16.46 -27.87 8.41
N ASN A 310 -17.20 -28.91 8.81
CA ASN A 310 -18.32 -28.77 9.75
C ASN A 310 -17.86 -28.20 11.11
N LEU A 311 -16.70 -28.65 11.61
CA LEU A 311 -16.09 -28.08 12.81
C LEU A 311 -15.78 -26.58 12.65
N LEU A 312 -15.28 -26.16 11.48
CA LEU A 312 -15.03 -24.74 11.20
C LEU A 312 -16.32 -23.92 11.14
N VAL A 313 -17.41 -24.49 10.61
CA VAL A 313 -18.74 -23.84 10.60
C VAL A 313 -19.23 -23.61 12.03
N GLU A 314 -19.19 -24.65 12.88
CA GLU A 314 -19.59 -24.52 14.28
C GLU A 314 -18.75 -23.47 15.05
N ARG A 315 -17.44 -23.43 14.79
CA ARG A 315 -16.56 -22.40 15.38
C ARG A 315 -16.91 -21.00 14.88
N SER A 316 -17.25 -20.86 13.60
CA SER A 316 -17.70 -19.58 13.04
C SER A 316 -18.97 -19.09 13.74
N ASP A 317 -19.92 -19.98 13.98
CA ASP A 317 -21.17 -19.64 14.66
C ASP A 317 -20.94 -19.23 16.12
N LYS A 318 -20.04 -19.91 16.84
CA LYS A 318 -19.63 -19.53 18.21
C LYS A 318 -18.98 -18.14 18.29
N ILE A 319 -18.17 -17.78 17.28
CA ILE A 319 -17.57 -16.44 17.20
C ILE A 319 -18.65 -15.40 16.92
N LYS A 320 -19.59 -15.69 16.00
CA LYS A 320 -20.70 -14.79 15.68
C LYS A 320 -21.62 -14.56 16.88
N SER A 321 -21.88 -15.59 17.68
CA SER A 321 -22.67 -15.49 18.91
C SER A 321 -21.90 -14.85 20.08
N ARG A 322 -20.66 -14.41 19.87
CA ARG A 322 -19.75 -13.88 20.91
C ARG A 322 -19.57 -14.82 22.09
N SER A 323 -19.69 -16.12 21.85
CA SER A 323 -19.49 -17.16 22.87
C SER A 323 -18.02 -17.52 23.08
N VAL A 324 -17.12 -16.99 22.25
CA VAL A 324 -15.67 -17.18 22.30
C VAL A 324 -14.99 -15.83 22.18
N ASP A 325 -13.91 -15.64 22.94
CA ASP A 325 -13.11 -14.42 22.86
C ASP A 325 -12.30 -14.38 21.54
N PRO A 326 -12.27 -13.26 20.80
CA PRO A 326 -11.52 -13.12 19.55
C PRO A 326 -10.01 -13.41 19.65
N THR A 327 -9.44 -13.36 20.85
CA THR A 327 -8.04 -13.72 21.13
C THR A 327 -7.80 -15.23 21.14
N GLU A 328 -8.82 -16.02 21.47
CA GLU A 328 -8.77 -17.49 21.46
C GLU A 328 -9.07 -18.04 20.05
N ASP A 329 -10.11 -17.51 19.42
CA ASP A 329 -10.50 -17.88 18.06
C ASP A 329 -11.17 -16.73 17.31
N ASN A 330 -10.90 -16.61 16.02
CA ASN A 330 -11.45 -15.53 15.20
C ASN A 330 -11.62 -15.94 13.73
N MET A 331 -12.38 -15.13 12.99
CA MET A 331 -12.70 -15.41 11.59
C MET A 331 -11.47 -15.50 10.68
N LEU A 332 -10.38 -14.77 11.00
CA LEU A 332 -9.14 -14.83 10.21
C LEU A 332 -8.45 -16.20 10.38
N LYS A 333 -8.39 -16.71 11.61
CA LYS A 333 -7.87 -18.04 11.92
C LYS A 333 -8.67 -19.13 11.23
N ILE A 334 -10.01 -19.09 11.33
CA ILE A 334 -10.90 -20.03 10.62
C ILE A 334 -10.69 -19.97 9.11
N THR A 335 -10.61 -18.78 8.52
CA THR A 335 -10.40 -18.64 7.07
C THR A 335 -9.04 -19.18 6.63
N SER A 336 -8.00 -18.96 7.44
CA SER A 336 -6.66 -19.52 7.20
C SER A 336 -6.67 -21.06 7.27
N GLU A 337 -7.35 -21.63 8.25
CA GLU A 337 -7.51 -23.08 8.39
C GLU A 337 -8.35 -23.67 7.25
N ALA A 338 -9.44 -23.01 6.81
CA ALA A 338 -10.24 -23.44 5.66
C ALA A 338 -9.43 -23.44 4.36
N ARG A 339 -8.54 -22.46 4.15
CA ARG A 339 -7.61 -22.45 3.00
C ARG A 339 -6.63 -23.61 3.05
N LYS A 340 -6.06 -23.88 4.22
CA LYS A 340 -5.19 -25.04 4.43
C LYS A 340 -5.96 -26.32 4.14
N LEU A 341 -7.18 -26.46 4.67
CA LEU A 341 -8.06 -27.61 4.49
C LEU A 341 -8.33 -27.91 3.01
N ALA A 342 -8.63 -26.88 2.22
CA ALA A 342 -8.88 -27.00 0.79
C ALA A 342 -7.65 -27.53 0.03
N LEU A 343 -6.45 -27.16 0.49
CA LEU A 343 -5.18 -27.61 -0.08
C LEU A 343 -4.80 -29.02 0.41
N ASP A 344 -4.76 -29.22 1.72
CA ASP A 344 -4.33 -30.46 2.39
C ASP A 344 -4.72 -30.50 3.88
N MET A 345 -5.05 -31.68 4.42
CA MET A 345 -5.34 -31.88 5.84
C MET A 345 -4.09 -31.94 6.73
N ARG A 346 -2.91 -32.28 6.19
CA ARG A 346 -1.67 -32.49 6.96
C ARG A 346 -1.20 -31.25 7.76
N PRO A 347 -1.30 -30.01 7.26
CA PRO A 347 -0.98 -28.81 8.05
C PRO A 347 -1.91 -28.58 9.25
N LEU A 348 -3.06 -29.27 9.29
CA LEU A 348 -4.09 -29.12 10.32
C LEU A 348 -4.13 -30.29 11.31
N THR A 349 -3.55 -31.44 10.94
CA THR A 349 -3.61 -32.67 11.76
C THR A 349 -2.25 -33.33 11.90
N LYS A 350 -1.92 -33.84 13.10
CA LYS A 350 -0.72 -34.65 13.34
C LYS A 350 -0.77 -36.05 12.69
N LYS A 351 -1.92 -36.47 12.18
CA LYS A 351 -2.09 -37.77 11.51
C LYS A 351 -1.77 -37.64 10.03
N ASN A 352 -1.02 -38.61 9.50
CA ASN A 352 -0.75 -38.75 8.08
C ASN A 352 -2.05 -39.15 7.35
N THR A 353 -2.88 -38.15 7.03
CA THR A 353 -4.13 -38.35 6.30
C THR A 353 -3.84 -38.22 4.81
N PRO A 354 -4.20 -39.21 3.96
CA PRO A 354 -3.97 -39.13 2.52
C PRO A 354 -4.69 -37.92 1.90
N CYS A 355 -3.97 -37.12 1.10
CA CYS A 355 -4.52 -35.96 0.39
C CYS A 355 -4.79 -36.28 -1.08
N LEU A 356 -5.97 -35.91 -1.57
CA LEU A 356 -6.40 -36.13 -2.95
C LEU A 356 -6.26 -34.89 -3.84
N THR A 357 -6.30 -33.67 -3.31
CA THR A 357 -6.35 -32.44 -4.12
C THR A 357 -5.05 -32.20 -4.90
N ILE A 358 -3.90 -32.10 -4.21
CA ILE A 358 -2.59 -31.90 -4.86
C ILE A 358 -2.25 -33.12 -5.74
N THR A 359 -2.52 -34.32 -5.23
CA THR A 359 -2.26 -35.58 -5.95
C THR A 359 -3.06 -35.70 -7.25
N ARG A 360 -4.29 -35.15 -7.30
CA ARG A 360 -5.10 -35.12 -8.53
C ARG A 360 -4.59 -34.11 -9.54
N CYS A 361 -4.24 -32.89 -9.14
CA CYS A 361 -3.63 -31.93 -10.05
C CYS A 361 -2.35 -32.49 -10.69
N CYS A 362 -1.53 -33.21 -9.93
CA CYS A 362 -0.34 -33.87 -10.49
C CYS A 362 -0.67 -35.00 -11.46
N LYS A 363 -1.77 -35.75 -11.24
CA LYS A 363 -2.19 -36.83 -12.15
C LYS A 363 -2.78 -36.29 -13.45
N SER A 364 -3.58 -35.23 -13.38
CA SER A 364 -4.20 -34.60 -14.57
C SER A 364 -3.23 -33.83 -15.46
N LEU A 365 -1.97 -33.67 -15.04
CA LEU A 365 -0.90 -33.06 -15.85
C LEU A 365 -0.01 -34.11 -16.54
N ILE A 366 -0.15 -35.39 -16.17
CA ILE A 366 0.68 -36.51 -16.66
C ILE A 366 -0.11 -37.38 -17.67
N GLU A 367 -1.44 -37.34 -17.60
CA GLU A 367 -2.37 -37.85 -18.62
C GLU A 367 -2.71 -36.75 -19.62
#